data_AF-A0A945MNA0-F1
#
_entry.id   AF-A0A945MNA0-F1
#
_cell.length_a   1.000
_cell.length_b   1.000
_cell.length_c   1.000
_cell.angle_alpha   90.00
_cell.angle_beta   90.00
_cell.angle_gamma   90.00
#
_symmetry.space_group_name_H-M   'P 1'
#
loop_
_entity.id
_entity.type
_entity.pdbx_description
1 polymer ?
#
loop_
_entity_poly.entity_id
_entity_poly.type
_entity_poly.pdbx_seq_one_letter_code
_entity_poly.pdbx_strand_id
1 'polypeptide(L)' 'MDLKNRRIAVRIDDPELRYQLSELLMKNGAVVHGARDEVELQRLVDRLGVEIVIAEARPDRSRLN' A
#
# COMPACT_ATOMS: atom_id res chain seq x y z
N MET A 1 -14.47 -10.50 3.03
CA MET A 1 -13.06 -10.93 3.08
C MET A 1 -12.55 -10.65 4.47
N ASP A 2 -11.85 -11.59 5.09
CA ASP A 2 -11.17 -11.38 6.38
C ASP A 2 -9.78 -10.79 6.12
N LEU A 3 -9.43 -9.69 6.78
CA LEU A 3 -8.12 -9.04 6.69
C LEU A 3 -7.16 -9.50 7.79
N LYS A 4 -7.62 -10.35 8.71
CA LYS A 4 -6.84 -10.83 9.84
C LYS A 4 -5.53 -11.47 9.38
N ASN A 5 -4.42 -10.95 9.90
CA ASN A 5 -3.04 -11.34 9.61
C ASN A 5 -2.61 -11.19 8.15
N ARG A 6 -3.40 -10.54 7.29
CA ARG A 6 -3.00 -10.29 5.90
C ARG A 6 -1.94 -9.20 5.85
N ARG A 7 -0.91 -9.42 5.04
CA ARG A 7 0.18 -8.45 4.87
C ARG A 7 -0.12 -7.54 3.69
N ILE A 8 -0.18 -6.24 3.96
CA ILE A 8 -0.56 -5.22 2.98
C ILE A 8 0.57 -4.19 2.86
N ALA A 9 1.00 -3.89 1.65
CA ALA A 9 1.90 -2.77 1.37
C ALA A 9 1.09 -1.56 0.89
N VAL A 10 1.41 -0.38 1.42
CA VAL A 10 0.75 0.89 1.07
C VAL A 10 1.79 1.91 0.59
N ARG A 11 1.63 2.41 -0.63
CA ARG A 11 2.38 3.55 -1.19
C ARG A 11 1.41 4.64 -1.60
N ILE A 12 1.30 5.66 -0.75
CA ILE A 12 0.46 6.85 -0.96
C ILE A 12 1.33 8.06 -0.59
N ASP A 13 1.36 9.05 -1.49
CA ASP A 13 2.17 10.25 -1.29
C ASP A 13 1.56 11.17 -0.23
N ASP A 14 0.23 11.26 -0.20
CA ASP A 14 -0.51 12.00 0.83
C ASP A 14 -0.32 11.33 2.21
N PRO A 15 0.30 12.02 3.18
CA PRO A 15 0.61 11.45 4.48
C PRO A 15 -0.63 11.23 5.36
N GLU A 16 -1.67 12.07 5.22
CA GLU A 16 -2.90 11.97 6.00
C GLU A 16 -3.73 10.78 5.52
N LEU A 17 -3.91 10.67 4.20
CA LEU A 17 -4.61 9.53 3.59
C LEU A 17 -3.89 8.22 3.89
N ARG A 18 -2.55 8.20 3.78
CA ARG A 18 -1.74 7.03 4.13
C ARG A 18 -1.98 6.61 5.58
N TYR A 19 -2.00 7.57 6.51
CA TYR A 19 -2.23 7.30 7.92
C TYR A 19 -3.65 6.75 8.16
N GLN A 20 -4.67 7.44 7.67
CA GLN A 20 -6.07 7.05 7.85
C GLN A 20 -6.36 5.65 7.29
N LEU A 21 -5.83 5.34 6.10
CA LEU A 21 -5.99 4.02 5.49
C LEU A 21 -5.25 2.94 6.29
N SER A 22 -4.01 3.21 6.74
CA SER A 22 -3.24 2.24 7.52
C SER A 22 -3.95 1.90 8.84
N GLU A 23 -4.45 2.92 9.55
CA GLU A 23 -5.26 2.76 10.76
C GLU A 23 -6.50 1.90 10.52
N LEU A 24 -7.24 2.16 9.45
CA LEU A 24 -8.42 1.38 9.09
C LEU A 24 -8.08 -0.09 8.84
N LEU A 25 -7.03 -0.36 8.07
CA LEU A 25 -6.60 -1.73 7.74
C LEU A 25 -6.12 -2.48 9.01
N MET A 26 -5.34 -1.83 9.86
CA MET A 26 -4.86 -2.41 11.12
C MET A 26 -5.99 -2.70 12.10
N LYS A 27 -7.01 -1.81 12.20
CA LYS A 27 -8.22 -2.05 13.01
C LYS A 27 -9.01 -3.27 12.55
N ASN A 28 -8.89 -3.64 11.27
CA ASN A 28 -9.48 -4.86 10.70
C ASN A 28 -8.53 -6.07 10.74
N GLY A 29 -7.42 -5.97 11.49
CA GLY A 29 -6.51 -7.09 11.76
C GLY A 29 -5.40 -7.29 10.72
N ALA A 30 -5.22 -6.37 9.77
CA ALA A 30 -4.13 -6.45 8.79
C ALA A 30 -2.78 -6.05 9.39
N VAL A 31 -1.70 -6.57 8.82
CA VAL A 31 -0.33 -6.10 9.05
C VAL A 31 0.05 -5.18 7.90
N VAL A 32 0.17 -3.88 8.18
CA VAL A 32 0.41 -2.86 7.16
C VAL A 32 1.89 -2.46 7.13
N HIS A 33 2.44 -2.36 5.92
CA HIS A 33 3.79 -1.88 5.65
C HIS A 33 3.74 -0.67 4.71
N GLY A 34 4.35 0.44 5.11
CA GLY A 34 4.49 1.60 4.25
C GLY A 34 5.67 1.43 3.28
N ALA A 35 5.50 1.88 2.04
CA ALA A 35 6.59 2.01 1.07
C ALA A 35 6.71 3.45 0.57
N ARG A 36 7.94 3.91 0.38
CA ARG A 36 8.29 5.26 -0.12
C ARG A 36 8.26 5.32 -1.64
N ASP A 37 8.64 4.23 -2.29
CA ASP A 37 8.75 4.13 -3.74
C ASP A 37 8.41 2.70 -4.23
N GLU A 38 8.39 2.53 -5.55
CA GLU A 38 8.10 1.25 -6.19
C GLU A 38 9.15 0.17 -5.88
N VAL A 39 10.41 0.56 -5.66
CA VAL A 39 11.51 -0.37 -5.36
C VAL A 39 11.33 -0.97 -3.97
N GLU A 40 10.97 -0.15 -2.99
CA GLU A 40 10.63 -0.59 -1.64
C GLU A 40 9.39 -1.45 -1.66
N LEU A 41 8.37 -1.07 -2.42
CA LEU A 41 7.14 -1.83 -2.57
C LEU A 41 7.40 -3.24 -3.14
N GLN A 42 8.26 -3.34 -4.16
CA GLN A 42 8.73 -4.61 -4.70
C GLN A 42 9.44 -5.46 -3.64
N ARG A 43 10.33 -4.84 -2.84
CA ARG A 43 11.03 -5.55 -1.75
C ARG A 43 10.08 -6.09 -0.68
N LEU A 44 9.00 -5.37 -0.38
CA LEU A 44 7.99 -5.83 0.59
C LEU A 44 7.26 -7.07 0.06
N VAL A 45 6.93 -7.10 -1.24
CA VAL A 45 6.36 -8.28 -1.90
C VAL A 45 7.33 -9.45 -1.83
N ASP A 46 8.57 -9.25 -2.27
CA ASP A 46 9.55 -10.34 -2.41
C ASP A 46 10.02 -10.91 -1.07
N ARG A 47 10.19 -10.06 -0.05
CA ARG A 47 10.81 -10.46 1.23
C ARG A 47 9.81 -10.76 2.33
N LEU A 48 8.68 -10.05 2.37
CA LEU A 48 7.69 -10.21 3.44
C LEU A 48 6.47 -11.03 3.01
N GLY A 49 6.39 -11.38 1.72
CA GLY A 49 5.23 -12.08 1.17
C GLY A 49 3.97 -11.26 1.35
N VAL A 50 4.04 -9.96 1.04
CA VAL A 50 2.86 -9.09 0.99
C VAL A 50 1.86 -9.66 -0.02
N GLU A 51 0.61 -9.81 0.41
CA GLU A 51 -0.46 -10.39 -0.41
C GLU A 51 -1.22 -9.33 -1.21
N ILE A 52 -1.26 -8.09 -0.70
CA ILE A 52 -2.06 -7.00 -1.25
C ILE A 52 -1.21 -5.74 -1.32
N VAL A 53 -1.23 -5.09 -2.48
CA VAL A 53 -0.56 -3.82 -2.74
C VAL A 53 -1.63 -2.75 -2.96
N ILE A 54 -1.49 -1.63 -2.25
CA ILE A 54 -2.28 -0.42 -2.49
C ILE A 54 -1.30 0.69 -2.88
N ALA A 55 -1.43 1.19 -4.11
CA ALA A 55 -0.61 2.26 -4.62
C ALA A 55 -1.48 3.37 -5.22
N GLU A 56 -1.12 4.62 -4.96
CA GLU A 56 -1.76 5.77 -5.60
C GLU A 56 -1.44 5.77 -7.10
N ALA A 57 -2.46 5.65 -7.93
CA ALA A 57 -2.33 5.75 -9.39
C ALA A 57 -2.25 7.23 -9.79
N ARG A 58 -1.10 7.65 -10.31
CA ARG A 58 -1.03 8.91 -11.05
C ARG A 58 -1.56 8.66 -12.46
N PRO A 59 -2.63 9.34 -12.89
CA PRO A 59 -3.10 9.19 -14.26
C PRO A 59 -1.99 9.59 -15.21
N ASP A 60 -1.64 8.69 -16.13
CA ASP A 60 -0.65 8.94 -17.16
C ASP A 60 -1.20 10.00 -18.14
N ARG A 61 -0.84 11.26 -17.91
CA ARG A 61 -1.25 12.39 -18.75
C ARG A 61 -0.50 12.44 -20.09
N SER A 62 0.44 11.53 -20.33
CA SER A 62 1.25 11.46 -21.56
C SER A 62 0.42 11.15 -22.81
N ARG A 63 -0.83 10.66 -22.65
CA ARG A 63 -1.73 10.31 -23.75
C ARG A 63 -2.76 11.40 -24.11
N LEU A 64 -2.65 12.60 -23.53
CA LEU A 64 -3.57 13.72 -23.78
C LEU A 64 -3.05 14.75 -24.80
N ASN A 65 -1.92 14.49 -25.47
CA ASN A 65 -1.39 15.34 -26.55
C ASN A 65 -1.15 14.52 -27.82
#